data_AF-A0A0M0C044-F1
#
_entry.id   AF-A0A0M0C044-F1
#
_cell.length_a   1.000
_cell.length_b   1.000
_cell.length_c   1.000
_cell.angle_alpha   90.00
_cell.angle_beta   90.00
_cell.angle_gamma   90.00
#
_symmetry.space_group_name_H-M   'P 1'
#
loop_
_entity.id
_entity.type
_entity.pdbx_description
1 polymer ?
#
loop_
_entity_poly.entity_id
_entity_poly.type
_entity_poly.pdbx_seq_one_letter_code
_entity_poly.pdbx_strand_id
1 'polypeptide(L)' 'MALVVLIRNTTWRCGKLERLIVGYLRNNRQNFGKPASSIQEIVNHLNLDGKKEECYDAIKRLEKRNIVRILPM' A
#
# COMPACT_ATOMS: atom_id res chain seq x y z
N MET A 1 -11.62 -10.41 -3.16
CA MET A 1 -10.95 -9.13 -3.51
C MET A 1 -10.30 -8.59 -2.24
N ALA A 2 -9.14 -7.91 -2.32
CA ALA A 2 -8.42 -7.47 -1.13
C ALA A 2 -8.17 -5.96 -1.15
N LEU A 3 -8.67 -5.26 -0.12
CA LEU A 3 -8.50 -3.82 0.06
C LEU A 3 -7.34 -3.54 1.02
N VAL A 4 -6.44 -2.66 0.63
CA VAL A 4 -5.33 -2.19 1.46
C VAL A 4 -5.73 -0.86 2.08
N VAL A 5 -5.87 -0.87 3.41
CA VAL A 5 -6.21 0.32 4.19
C VAL A 5 -4.99 0.83 4.94
N LEU A 6 -4.71 2.13 4.83
CA LEU A 6 -3.62 2.75 5.59
C LEU A 6 -4.07 3.02 7.04
N ILE A 7 -3.48 2.28 8.00
CA ILE A 7 -3.75 2.45 9.43
C ILE A 7 -2.82 3.52 10.01
N ARG A 8 -1.51 3.40 9.75
CA ARG A 8 -0.48 4.31 10.27
C ARG A 8 0.33 4.90 9.13
N ASN A 9 0.60 6.20 9.20
CA ASN A 9 1.46 6.89 8.25
C ASN A 9 2.94 6.85 8.69
N THR A 10 3.43 5.68 9.11
CA THR A 10 4.82 5.53 9.58
C THR A 10 5.63 4.79 8.54
N THR A 11 6.71 5.39 8.05
CA THR A 11 7.66 4.78 7.10
C THR A 11 9.02 4.47 7.75
N TRP A 12 9.03 4.32 9.08
CA TRP A 12 10.24 4.08 9.86
C TRP A 12 10.83 2.70 9.54
N ARG A 13 12.11 2.66 9.13
CA ARG A 13 12.80 1.48 8.55
C ARG A 13 12.08 0.86 7.34
N CYS A 14 11.27 1.62 6.62
CA CYS A 14 10.70 1.18 5.35
C CYS A 14 11.63 1.57 4.20
N GLY A 15 11.81 0.67 3.23
CA GLY A 15 12.58 0.91 2.01
C GLY A 15 11.89 1.89 1.06
N LYS A 16 12.55 2.16 -0.07
CA LYS A 16 12.04 3.10 -1.10
C LYS A 16 10.65 2.69 -1.61
N LEU A 17 10.44 1.40 -1.88
CA LEU A 17 9.17 0.86 -2.38
C LEU A 17 8.03 0.99 -1.36
N GLU A 18 8.27 0.61 -0.10
CA GLU A 18 7.29 0.74 0.98
C GLU A 18 6.89 2.20 1.21
N ARG A 19 7.86 3.13 1.14
CA ARG A 19 7.60 4.57 1.28
C ARG A 19 6.74 5.12 0.13
N LEU A 20 6.94 4.63 -1.10
CA LEU A 20 6.10 4.98 -2.25
C LEU A 20 4.66 4.47 -2.07
N ILE A 21 4.49 3.23 -1.62
CA ILE A 21 3.16 2.65 -1.36
C ILE A 21 2.43 3.43 -0.28
N VAL A 22 3.09 3.73 0.85
CA VAL A 22 2.50 4.52 1.95
C VAL A 22 2.18 5.94 1.49
N GLY A 23 3.06 6.57 0.70
CA GLY A 23 2.83 7.89 0.13
C GLY A 23 1.61 7.91 -0.80
N TYR A 24 1.48 6.91 -1.67
CA TYR A 24 0.32 6.74 -2.54
C TYR A 24 -0.97 6.57 -1.72
N LEU A 25 -0.98 5.65 -0.74
CA LEU A 25 -2.14 5.44 0.13
C LEU A 25 -2.52 6.68 0.93
N ARG A 26 -1.53 7.46 1.40
CA ARG A 26 -1.76 8.74 2.08
C ARG A 26 -2.39 9.76 1.15
N ASN A 27 -1.86 9.91 -0.06
CA ASN A 27 -2.38 10.83 -1.06
C ASN A 27 -3.79 10.44 -1.51
N ASN A 28 -4.05 9.14 -1.68
CA ASN A 28 -5.36 8.63 -2.05
C ASN A 28 -6.39 8.87 -0.94
N ARG A 29 -6.00 8.66 0.33
CA ARG A 29 -6.84 8.99 1.49
C ARG A 29 -7.15 10.48 1.58
N GLN A 30 -6.20 11.36 1.26
CA GLN A 30 -6.41 12.82 1.27
C GLN A 30 -7.25 13.32 0.09
N ASN A 31 -7.00 12.83 -1.13
CA ASN A 31 -7.64 13.35 -2.34
C ASN A 31 -9.01 12.70 -2.64
N PHE A 32 -9.14 11.39 -2.43
CA PHE A 32 -10.35 10.65 -2.82
C PHE A 32 -11.28 10.35 -1.63
N GLY A 33 -10.88 10.69 -0.40
CA GLY A 33 -11.63 10.33 0.81
C GLY A 33 -11.75 8.82 1.05
N LYS A 34 -11.13 7.99 0.19
CA LYS A 34 -11.11 6.54 0.27
C LYS A 34 -9.85 6.10 1.01
N PRO A 35 -9.96 5.60 2.25
CA PRO A 35 -8.80 5.09 2.98
C PRO A 35 -8.32 3.73 2.47
N ALA A 36 -9.02 3.14 1.49
CA ALA A 36 -8.80 1.81 0.95
C ALA A 36 -8.46 1.87 -0.54
N SER A 37 -7.40 1.17 -0.94
CA SER A 37 -7.02 0.95 -2.34
C SER A 37 -6.80 -0.53 -2.61
N SER A 38 -7.13 -1.01 -3.80
CA SER A 38 -6.83 -2.39 -4.17
C SER A 38 -5.33 -2.56 -4.44
N ILE A 39 -4.77 -3.74 -4.17
CA ILE A 39 -3.35 -4.04 -4.51
C ILE A 39 -3.09 -3.80 -6.00
N GLN A 40 -4.04 -4.18 -6.86
CA GLN A 40 -3.93 -3.97 -8.30
C GLN A 40 -3.87 -2.48 -8.69
N GLU A 41 -4.65 -1.62 -8.02
CA GLU A 41 -4.60 -0.16 -8.27
C GLU A 41 -3.24 0.42 -7.86
N ILE A 42 -2.70 -0.02 -6.71
CA ILE A 42 -1.39 0.41 -6.23
C ILE A 42 -0.30 0.00 -7.23
N VAL A 43 -0.30 -1.25 -7.68
CA VAL A 43 0.66 -1.77 -8.67
C VAL A 43 0.54 -0.99 -9.99
N ASN A 44 -0.68 -0.78 -10.47
CA ASN A 44 -0.94 -0.08 -11.72
C ASN A 44 -0.50 1.39 -11.64
N HIS A 45 -0.82 2.08 -10.53
CA HIS A 45 -0.45 3.47 -10.32
C HIS A 45 1.06 3.66 -10.12
N LEU A 46 1.73 2.69 -9.49
CA LEU A 46 3.19 2.71 -9.35
C LEU A 46 3.91 2.24 -10.64
N ASN A 47 3.19 1.92 -11.72
CA ASN A 47 3.73 1.34 -12.95
C ASN A 47 4.67 0.16 -12.67
N LEU A 48 4.34 -0.68 -11.67
CA LEU A 48 5.11 -1.88 -11.32
C LEU A 48 4.73 -3.04 -12.23
N ASP A 49 4.65 -2.77 -13.54
CA ASP A 49 4.34 -3.73 -14.58
C ASP A 49 5.49 -4.75 -14.64
N GLY A 50 5.28 -5.92 -14.02
CA GLY A 50 6.29 -6.97 -13.85
C GLY A 50 6.81 -7.18 -12.42
N LYS A 51 6.53 -6.27 -11.47
CA LYS A 51 7.00 -6.35 -10.06
C LYS A 51 5.86 -6.55 -9.05
N LYS A 52 4.81 -7.27 -9.46
CA LYS A 52 3.65 -7.59 -8.61
C LYS A 52 4.07 -8.32 -7.33
N GLU A 53 5.00 -9.27 -7.44
CA GLU A 53 5.50 -10.04 -6.30
C GLU A 53 6.24 -9.16 -5.29
N GLU A 54 7.16 -8.29 -5.75
CA GLU A 54 7.86 -7.35 -4.87
C GLU A 54 6.90 -6.40 -4.15
N CYS A 55 5.87 -5.94 -4.86
CA CYS A 55 4.83 -5.09 -4.28
C CYS A 55 4.01 -5.84 -3.23
N TYR A 56 3.67 -7.11 -3.51
CA TYR A 56 2.97 -7.96 -2.56
C TYR A 56 3.82 -8.25 -1.31
N ASP A 57 5.11 -8.55 -1.48
CA ASP A 57 6.08 -8.74 -0.39
C ASP A 57 6.21 -7.47 0.46
N ALA A 58 6.29 -6.30 -0.17
CA ALA A 58 6.33 -5.01 0.53
C ALA A 58 5.05 -4.77 1.32
N ILE A 59 3.87 -5.03 0.73
CA ILE A 59 2.58 -4.89 1.43
C ILE A 59 2.49 -5.86 2.60
N LYS A 60 2.96 -7.10 2.45
CA LYS A 60 2.99 -8.11 3.53
C LYS A 60 3.91 -7.69 4.68
N ARG A 61 5.05 -7.06 4.38
CA ARG A 61 5.94 -6.46 5.40
C ARG A 61 5.27 -5.27 6.11
N LEU A 62 4.57 -4.42 5.38
CA LEU A 62 3.81 -3.30 5.94
C LEU A 62 2.65 -3.78 6.82
N GLU A 63 1.98 -4.87 6.43
CA GLU A 63 0.90 -5.51 7.19
C GLU A 63 1.44 -6.08 8.51
N LYS A 64 2.58 -6.80 8.45
CA LYS A 64 3.25 -7.33 9.65
C LYS A 64 3.65 -6.24 10.65
N ARG A 65 3.91 -5.02 10.18
CA ARG A 65 4.21 -3.83 11.01
C ARG A 65 2.97 -3.03 11.43
N ASN A 66 1.77 -3.49 11.05
CA ASN A 66 0.50 -2.84 11.34
C ASN A 66 0.43 -1.40 10.78
N ILE A 67 1.10 -1.17 9.64
CA ILE A 67 1.12 0.10 8.91
C ILE A 67 -0.07 0.15 7.95
N VAL A 68 -0.28 -0.96 7.23
CA VAL A 68 -1.42 -1.19 6.36
C VAL A 68 -2.20 -2.39 6.87
N ARG A 69 -3.49 -2.43 6.57
CA ARG A 69 -4.36 -3.58 6.86
C ARG A 69 -4.96 -4.07 5.55
N ILE A 70 -4.78 -5.35 5.27
CA ILE A 70 -5.45 -6.00 4.15
C ILE A 70 -6.80 -6.47 4.66
N LEU A 71 -7.88 -5.92 4.11
CA LEU A 71 -9.23 -6.36 4.38
C LEU A 71 -9.66 -7.28 3.22
N PRO A 72 -9.94 -8.57 3.49
CA PRO A 72 -10.67 -9.39 2.55
C PRO A 72 -12.10 -8.84 2.46
N MET A 73 -12.55 -8.55 1.24
CA MET A 73 -13.98 -8.42 0.93
C MET A 73 -14.57 -9.79 0.69
#